data_AF-A0A436V256-F1
#
_entry.id   AF-A0A436V256-F1
#
_cell.length_a   1.000
_cell.length_b   1.000
_cell.length_c   1.000
_cell.angle_alpha   90.00
_cell.angle_beta   90.00
_cell.angle_gamma   90.00
#
_symmetry.space_group_name_H-M   'P 1'
#
loop_
_entity.id
_entity.type
_entity.pdbx_description
1 polymer ?
#
loop_
_entity_poly.entity_id
_entity_poly.type
_entity_poly.pdbx_seq_one_letter_code
_entity_poly.pdbx_strand_id
1 'polypeptide(L)'
;VDALELADVVDHYVIFSGDGDFRTLVEALQRRGRKVSIVSTMASQPPMISDDLRRQADHFIDLMSLKNEVGRDPSERPVRRPEPAEVDEDEY
;
A
#
# COMPACT_ATOMS: atom_id res chain seq x y z
N VAL A 1 2.79 -14.05 -5.66
CA VAL A 1 3.18 -14.62 -6.97
C VAL A 1 2.03 -14.49 -7.96
N ASP A 2 0.79 -14.57 -7.47
CA ASP A 2 -0.49 -14.47 -8.18
C ASP A 2 -0.60 -13.25 -9.11
N ALA A 3 -0.12 -12.07 -8.69
CA ALA A 3 -0.17 -10.87 -9.52
C ALA A 3 0.62 -11.03 -10.83
N LEU A 4 1.76 -11.73 -10.81
CA LEU A 4 2.57 -11.98 -12.00
C LEU A 4 1.99 -13.09 -12.88
N GLU A 5 1.20 -13.99 -12.32
CA GLU A 5 0.49 -15.03 -13.08
C GLU A 5 -0.69 -14.45 -13.84
N LEU A 6 -1.40 -13.48 -13.23
CA LEU A 6 -2.52 -12.78 -13.84
C LEU A 6 -2.09 -11.67 -14.80
N ALA A 7 -0.79 -11.41 -14.94
CA ALA A 7 -0.28 -10.30 -15.73
C ALA A 7 -0.73 -10.37 -17.19
N ASP A 8 -1.02 -11.54 -17.73
CA ASP A 8 -1.43 -11.66 -19.14
C ASP A 8 -2.89 -11.31 -19.40
N VAL A 9 -3.72 -11.24 -18.35
CA VAL A 9 -5.17 -11.00 -18.45
C VAL A 9 -5.63 -9.73 -17.73
N VAL A 10 -4.80 -9.14 -16.88
CA VAL A 10 -5.09 -7.90 -16.16
C VAL A 10 -4.27 -6.75 -16.75
N ASP A 11 -4.95 -5.70 -17.21
CA ASP A 11 -4.29 -4.54 -17.80
C ASP A 11 -3.78 -3.53 -16.76
N HIS A 12 -4.48 -3.44 -15.62
CA HIS A 12 -4.21 -2.44 -14.60
C HIS A 12 -4.40 -3.02 -13.19
N TYR A 13 -3.34 -2.94 -12.40
CA TYR A 13 -3.30 -3.33 -11.00
C TYR A 13 -3.48 -2.12 -10.09
N VAL A 14 -4.34 -2.25 -9.08
CA VAL A 14 -4.47 -1.29 -7.99
C VAL A 14 -4.01 -1.98 -6.71
N ILE A 15 -2.88 -1.53 -6.15
CA ILE A 15 -2.26 -2.16 -4.98
C ILE A 15 -2.36 -1.20 -3.80
N PHE A 16 -2.98 -1.66 -2.72
CA PHE A 16 -3.03 -0.94 -1.45
C PHE A 16 -1.82 -1.35 -0.61
N SER A 17 -0.75 -0.57 -0.69
CA SER A 17 0.48 -0.84 0.06
C SER A 17 1.31 0.43 0.22
N GLY A 18 1.96 0.53 1.36
CA GLY A 18 2.99 1.53 1.65
C GLY A 18 4.43 0.99 1.57
N ASP A 19 4.58 -0.33 1.47
CA ASP A 19 5.85 -1.02 1.68
C ASP A 19 6.75 -0.99 0.43
N GLY A 20 8.01 -0.57 0.62
CA GLY A 20 9.01 -0.50 -0.43
C GLY A 20 9.31 -1.84 -1.11
N ASP A 21 9.06 -2.97 -0.44
CA ASP A 21 9.29 -4.31 -0.98
C ASP A 21 8.45 -4.61 -2.23
N PHE A 22 7.33 -3.90 -2.42
CA PHE A 22 6.51 -4.03 -3.62
C PHE A 22 7.15 -3.39 -4.86
N ARG A 23 8.21 -2.58 -4.72
CA ARG A 23 8.87 -1.92 -5.85
C ARG A 23 9.24 -2.91 -6.96
N THR A 24 9.84 -4.06 -6.60
CA THR A 24 10.24 -5.07 -7.58
C THR A 24 9.03 -5.71 -8.27
N LEU A 25 7.91 -5.86 -7.58
CA LEU A 25 6.65 -6.32 -8.18
C LEU A 25 6.12 -5.31 -9.19
N VAL A 26 6.06 -4.03 -8.82
CA VAL A 26 5.61 -2.94 -9.71
C VAL A 26 6.45 -2.92 -10.98
N GLU A 27 7.76 -2.97 -10.85
CA GLU A 27 8.69 -2.99 -11.99
C GLU A 27 8.46 -4.23 -12.88
N ALA A 28 8.26 -5.41 -12.28
CA ALA A 28 8.00 -6.64 -13.03
C ALA A 28 6.68 -6.60 -13.81
N LEU A 29 5.63 -6.00 -13.23
CA LEU A 29 4.33 -5.82 -13.90
C LEU A 29 4.44 -4.82 -15.06
N GLN A 30 5.14 -3.70 -14.86
CA GLN A 30 5.37 -2.69 -15.90
C GLN A 30 6.19 -3.22 -17.07
N ARG A 31 7.21 -4.06 -16.81
CA ARG A 31 7.97 -4.75 -17.86
C ARG A 31 7.10 -5.64 -18.76
N ARG A 32 5.96 -6.11 -18.23
CA ARG A 32 4.95 -6.86 -19.00
C ARG A 32 3.90 -5.96 -19.64
N GLY A 33 4.09 -4.64 -19.63
CA GLY A 33 3.19 -3.64 -20.21
C GLY A 33 1.96 -3.34 -19.36
N ARG A 34 1.96 -3.70 -18.07
CA ARG A 34 0.79 -3.52 -17.18
C ARG A 34 0.91 -2.21 -16.41
N LYS A 35 -0.21 -1.51 -16.27
CA LYS A 35 -0.27 -0.30 -15.44
C LYS A 35 -0.40 -0.66 -13.98
N VAL A 36 0.22 0.12 -13.11
CA VAL A 36 0.12 -0.07 -11.67
C VAL A 36 -0.20 1.25 -10.96
N SER A 37 -1.29 1.26 -10.21
CA SER A 37 -1.64 2.32 -9.28
C SER A 37 -1.36 1.86 -7.85
N ILE A 38 -0.61 2.68 -7.11
CA ILE A 38 -0.41 2.47 -5.68
C ILE A 38 -1.37 3.37 -4.91
N VAL A 39 -2.10 2.76 -3.97
CA VAL A 39 -2.95 3.46 -3.03
C VAL A 39 -2.30 3.40 -1.66
N SER A 40 -1.91 4.56 -1.13
CA SER A 40 -1.33 4.69 0.22
C SER A 40 -1.47 6.12 0.73
N THR A 41 -1.04 6.41 1.96
CA THR A 41 -1.12 7.77 2.53
C THR A 41 0.26 8.32 2.87
N MET A 42 0.45 9.60 2.58
CA MET A 42 1.61 10.37 3.04
C MET A 42 1.32 11.13 4.35
N ALA A 43 0.06 11.20 4.76
CA ALA A 43 -0.40 12.03 5.87
C ALA A 43 -0.27 11.34 7.25
N SER A 44 0.22 10.10 7.30
CA SER A 44 0.50 9.39 8.54
C SER A 44 1.85 9.83 9.12
N GLN A 45 2.02 9.67 10.44
CA GLN A 45 3.29 9.85 11.12
C GLN A 45 3.66 8.54 11.84
N PRO A 46 4.67 7.80 11.36
CA PRO A 46 5.49 8.05 10.15
C PRO A 46 4.71 7.88 8.82
N PRO A 47 5.18 8.46 7.70
CA PRO A 47 4.57 8.23 6.38
C PRO A 47 4.51 6.74 6.05
N MET A 48 3.35 6.26 5.64
CA MET A 48 3.15 4.83 5.38
C MET A 48 3.80 4.38 4.08
N ILE A 49 4.01 5.29 3.11
CA ILE A 49 4.52 4.96 1.78
C ILE A 49 6.03 5.19 1.64
N SER A 50 6.74 4.19 1.08
CA SER A 50 8.11 4.32 0.60
C SER A 50 8.20 5.26 -0.61
N ASP A 51 9.13 6.23 -0.60
CA ASP A 51 9.31 7.18 -1.72
C ASP A 51 9.65 6.47 -3.03
N ASP A 52 10.46 5.41 -2.95
CA ASP A 52 10.82 4.56 -4.09
C ASP A 52 9.62 3.89 -4.72
N LEU A 53 8.73 3.30 -3.90
CA LEU A 53 7.50 2.67 -4.40
C LEU A 53 6.59 3.70 -5.06
N ARG A 54 6.42 4.88 -4.45
CA ARG A 54 5.61 5.97 -4.99
C ARG A 54 6.09 6.43 -6.36
N ARG A 55 7.41 6.56 -6.54
CA ARG A 55 8.03 6.98 -7.81
C ARG A 55 7.98 5.90 -8.88
N GLN A 56 8.03 4.63 -8.49
CA GLN A 56 7.99 3.51 -9.43
C GLN A 56 6.59 3.32 -10.04
N ALA A 57 5.53 3.62 -9.28
CA ALA A 57 4.15 3.47 -9.72
C ALA A 57 3.78 4.41 -10.89
N ASP A 58 2.91 3.95 -11.80
CA ASP A 58 2.37 4.80 -12.88
C ASP A 58 1.46 5.90 -12.31
N HIS A 59 0.68 5.54 -11.28
CA HIS A 59 -0.18 6.48 -10.57
C HIS A 59 -0.08 6.26 -9.07
N PHE A 60 -0.10 7.36 -8.32
CA PHE A 60 -0.25 7.35 -6.87
C PHE A 60 -1.59 7.95 -6.49
N ILE A 61 -2.34 7.25 -5.65
CA ILE A 61 -3.63 7.68 -5.13
C ILE A 61 -3.49 7.80 -3.61
N ASP A 62 -3.69 9.01 -3.09
CA ASP A 62 -3.68 9.23 -1.65
C ASP A 62 -4.94 8.60 -1.02
N LEU A 63 -4.75 7.66 -0.11
CA LEU A 63 -5.85 7.00 0.60
C LEU A 63 -6.72 8.02 1.37
N MET A 64 -6.14 9.14 1.80
CA MET A 64 -6.90 10.20 2.48
C MET A 64 -7.89 10.91 1.56
N SER A 65 -7.62 10.99 0.25
CA SER A 65 -8.55 11.60 -0.70
C SER A 65 -9.79 10.72 -0.91
N LEU A 66 -9.63 9.39 -0.81
CA LEU A 66 -10.71 8.42 -0.92
C LEU A 66 -11.60 8.34 0.33
N LYS A 67 -11.17 8.90 1.46
CA LYS A 67 -11.85 8.76 2.76
C LYS A 67 -13.33 9.14 2.71
N ASN A 68 -13.70 10.16 1.94
CA ASN A 68 -15.08 10.61 1.86
C ASN A 68 -15.97 9.69 1.01
N GLU A 69 -15.38 8.87 0.14
CA GLU A 69 -16.10 8.00 -0.79
C GLU A 69 -16.19 6.55 -0.27
N VAL A 70 -15.12 6.05 0.35
CA VAL A 70 -15.02 4.64 0.79
C VAL A 70 -14.76 4.47 2.29
N GLY A 71 -14.70 5.57 3.04
CA GLY A 71 -14.44 5.54 4.47
C GLY A 71 -15.64 4.97 5.22
N ARG A 72 -15.37 3.99 6.10
CA ARG A 72 -16.38 3.50 7.05
C ARG A 72 -16.72 4.58 8.06
N ASP A 73 -17.99 4.63 8.45
CA ASP A 73 -18.43 5.51 9.51
C ASP A 73 -17.61 5.24 10.79
N PRO A 74 -17.16 6.28 11.53
CA PRO A 74 -16.42 6.08 12.77
C PRO A 74 -17.11 5.17 13.78
N SER A 75 -18.46 5.14 13.77
CA SER A 75 -19.27 4.27 14.64
C SER A 75 -19.25 2.79 14.23
N GLU A 76 -18.93 2.48 12.97
CA GLU A 76 -18.82 1.12 12.45
C GLU A 76 -17.39 0.55 12.55
N ARG A 77 -16.43 1.34 13.06
CA ARG A 77 -15.05 0.88 13.24
C ARG A 77 -14.99 -0.11 14.42
N PRO A 78 -14.46 -1.33 14.21
CA PRO A 78 -14.14 -2.22 15.32
C PRO A 78 -13.18 -1.50 16.26
N VAL A 79 -13.40 -1.63 17.57
CA VAL A 79 -12.48 -1.11 18.58
C VAL A 79 -11.09 -1.69 18.30
N ARG A 80 -10.13 -0.82 17.98
CA ARG A 80 -8.75 -1.22 17.70
C ARG A 80 -8.22 -1.95 18.93
N ARG A 81 -8.00 -3.26 18.82
CA ARG A 81 -7.41 -4.04 19.90
C ARG A 81 -5.99 -3.49 20.10
N PRO A 82 -5.60 -3.05 21.30
CA PRO A 82 -4.26 -2.51 21.53
C PRO A 82 -3.23 -3.56 21.13
N GLU A 83 -2.29 -3.20 20.27
CA GLU A 83 -1.11 -4.03 19.96
C GLU A 83 -0.31 -4.16 21.26
N PRO A 84 0.10 -5.38 21.66
CA PRO A 84 0.99 -5.54 22.81
C PRO A 84 2.28 -4.77 22.52
N ALA A 85 2.67 -3.90 23.45
CA ALA A 85 3.92 -3.17 23.38
C ALA A 85 5.07 -4.17 23.23
N GLU A 86 5.91 -3.99 22.21
CA GLU A 86 7.19 -4.67 22.11
C GLU A 86 7.99 -4.30 23.35
N VAL A 87 8.33 -5.29 24.15
CA VAL A 87 9.18 -5.12 25.32
C VAL A 87 10.59 -5.07 24.76
N ASP A 88 11.25 -3.91 24.81
CA ASP A 88 12.66 -3.77 24.44
C ASP A 88 13.48 -4.70 25.35
N GLU A 89 13.96 -5.82 24.80
CA GLU A 89 14.77 -6.85 25.47
C GLU A 89 16.27 -6.48 25.53
N ASP A 90 16.61 -5.20 25.49
CA ASP A 90 18.00 -4.71 25.51
C ASP A 90 18.37 -4.09 26.86
N GLU A 91 18.35 -4.88 27.94
CA GLU A 91 19.10 -4.54 29.16
C GLU A 91 19.56 -5.82 29.89
N TYR A 92 20.66 -6.44 29.42
CA TYR A 92 21.57 -7.26 30.23
C TYR A 92 23.00 -7.28 29.66
#